data_AF-A0A8J3WMC0-F1
#
_entry.id   AF-A0A8J3WMC0-F1
#
_cell.length_a   1.000
_cell.length_b   1.000
_cell.length_c   1.000
_cell.angle_alpha   90.00
_cell.angle_beta   90.00
_cell.angle_gamma   90.00
#
_symmetry.space_group_name_H-M   'P 1'
#
loop_
_entity.id
_entity.type
_entity.pdbx_description
1 polymer ?
#
loop_
_entity_poly.entity_id
_entity_poly.type
_entity_poly.pdbx_seq_one_letter_code
_entity_poly.pdbx_strand_id
1 'polypeptide(L)'
;MASSAHAAPAFLRLAAHPLRWRLLSELAVSDYRVRELVDLLGQPQNLVSYHLRLLREGGLVTMRRSTFDARDGYYHLDLDRCARALAATGAALHPALRPGPVPPPAPASGHRPAVLFTCTGNSARSPIAEALLRHRAGGHVEVTSAGSRPRPRLHLDAVRALREGYGIDLRDLRPRHLDSTAGRRFDYVISLCDKVREVCSGIGGHPRRIHWSIPDPAADGAGYPAFVRTAAEIDTRIGHLLPVLTSQEAST
;
A
#
# COMPACT_ATOMS: atom_id res chain seq x y z
N MET A 1 -27.45 -35.03 12.05
CA MET A 1 -26.54 -34.12 11.31
C MET A 1 -26.75 -32.72 11.84
N ALA A 2 -25.99 -32.32 12.86
CA ALA A 2 -26.17 -31.05 13.55
C ALA A 2 -25.63 -29.89 12.69
N SER A 3 -26.44 -28.84 12.60
CA SER A 3 -26.32 -27.68 11.74
C SER A 3 -25.00 -26.92 11.92
N SER A 4 -24.19 -26.85 10.85
CA SER A 4 -23.03 -25.95 10.75
C SER A 4 -23.44 -24.46 10.63
N ALA A 5 -24.73 -24.13 10.72
CA ALA A 5 -25.27 -22.79 10.43
C ALA A 5 -25.03 -21.74 11.51
N HIS A 6 -24.44 -22.08 12.67
CA HIS A 6 -24.23 -21.14 13.78
C HIS A 6 -22.76 -20.82 14.09
N ALA A 7 -21.81 -21.37 13.34
CA ALA A 7 -20.41 -21.04 13.55
C ALA A 7 -20.11 -19.65 12.97
N ALA A 8 -19.57 -18.75 13.80
CA ALA A 8 -19.13 -17.44 13.33
C ALA A 8 -18.18 -17.57 12.12
N PRO A 9 -18.35 -16.77 11.05
CA PRO A 9 -17.48 -16.78 9.88
C PRO A 9 -16.00 -16.72 10.24
N ALA A 10 -15.16 -17.40 9.46
CA ALA A 10 -13.72 -17.51 9.73
C ALA A 10 -13.04 -16.14 9.90
N PHE A 11 -13.48 -15.14 9.13
CA PHE A 11 -13.03 -13.77 9.26
C PHE A 11 -13.27 -13.19 10.64
N LEU A 12 -14.48 -13.30 11.21
CA LEU A 12 -14.77 -12.81 12.56
C LEU A 12 -13.94 -13.53 13.61
N ARG A 13 -13.82 -14.86 13.52
CA ARG A 13 -13.01 -15.63 14.48
C ARG A 13 -11.55 -15.18 14.48
N LEU A 14 -11.02 -14.79 13.33
CA LEU A 14 -9.69 -14.21 13.22
C LEU A 14 -9.67 -12.74 13.68
N ALA A 15 -10.48 -11.87 13.11
CA ALA A 15 -10.40 -10.42 13.32
C ALA A 15 -10.84 -9.97 14.71
N ALA A 16 -11.76 -10.67 15.39
CA ALA A 16 -12.36 -10.23 16.65
C ALA A 16 -11.40 -10.22 17.86
N HIS A 17 -10.21 -10.86 17.76
CA HIS A 17 -9.23 -10.79 18.84
C HIS A 17 -8.59 -9.39 18.88
N PRO A 18 -8.55 -8.68 20.02
CA PRO A 18 -8.10 -7.29 20.10
C PRO A 18 -6.73 -7.04 19.47
N LEU A 19 -5.75 -7.90 19.76
CA LEU A 19 -4.42 -7.77 19.16
C LEU A 19 -4.40 -8.03 17.65
N ARG A 20 -5.22 -8.97 17.14
CA ARG A 20 -5.31 -9.20 15.69
C ARG A 20 -5.99 -8.03 15.01
N TRP A 21 -7.03 -7.45 15.63
CA TRP A 21 -7.65 -6.23 15.12
C TRP A 21 -6.65 -5.06 15.04
N ARG A 22 -5.84 -4.85 16.08
CA ARG A 22 -4.77 -3.83 16.05
C ARG A 22 -3.74 -4.11 14.97
N LEU A 23 -3.27 -5.36 14.83
CA LEU A 23 -2.36 -5.77 13.74
C LEU A 23 -2.95 -5.47 12.35
N LEU A 24 -4.21 -5.84 12.12
CA LEU A 24 -4.92 -5.57 10.87
C LEU A 24 -5.06 -4.07 10.62
N SER A 25 -5.32 -3.27 11.67
CA SER A 25 -5.47 -1.81 11.57
C SER A 25 -4.16 -1.12 11.19
N GLU A 26 -3.03 -1.52 11.79
CA GLU A 26 -1.70 -1.02 11.41
C GLU A 26 -1.35 -1.42 9.97
N LEU A 27 -1.55 -2.71 9.64
CA LEU A 27 -1.22 -3.26 8.31
C LEU A 27 -2.14 -2.76 7.18
N ALA A 28 -3.30 -2.19 7.50
CA ALA A 28 -4.17 -1.55 6.53
C ALA A 28 -3.57 -0.25 5.97
N VAL A 29 -2.63 0.37 6.69
CA VAL A 29 -2.00 1.63 6.30
C VAL A 29 -0.62 1.41 5.69
N SER A 30 0.20 0.54 6.31
CA SER A 30 1.60 0.32 5.90
C SER A 30 2.02 -1.13 6.08
N ASP A 31 2.99 -1.56 5.29
CA ASP A 31 3.72 -2.80 5.51
C ASP A 31 4.75 -2.60 6.63
N TYR A 32 4.89 -3.59 7.50
CA TYR A 32 5.77 -3.51 8.67
C TYR A 32 6.59 -4.77 8.87
N ARG A 33 7.78 -4.60 9.44
CA ARG A 33 8.56 -5.69 10.02
C ARG A 33 7.98 -6.09 11.37
N VAL A 34 8.25 -7.32 11.81
CA VAL A 34 7.76 -7.80 13.12
C VAL A 34 8.21 -6.92 14.28
N ARG A 35 9.46 -6.42 14.26
CA ARG A 35 9.99 -5.52 15.29
C ARG A 35 9.23 -4.21 15.38
N GLU A 36 8.79 -3.67 14.25
CA GLU A 36 8.05 -2.41 14.21
C GLU A 36 6.63 -2.59 14.73
N LEU A 37 6.01 -3.73 14.43
CA LEU A 37 4.72 -4.08 15.02
C LEU A 37 4.83 -4.30 16.53
N VAL A 38 5.93 -4.87 17.02
CA VAL A 38 6.21 -4.98 18.46
C VAL A 38 6.25 -3.61 19.11
N ASP A 39 7.03 -2.69 18.54
CA ASP A 39 7.18 -1.32 19.05
C ASP A 39 5.86 -0.55 19.02
N LEU A 40 5.13 -0.60 17.90
CA LEU A 40 3.83 0.08 17.73
C LEU A 40 2.76 -0.46 18.67
N LEU A 41 2.75 -1.78 18.89
CA LEU A 41 1.69 -2.44 19.64
C LEU A 41 1.97 -2.48 21.14
N GLY A 42 3.23 -2.31 21.55
CA GLY A 42 3.69 -2.49 22.92
C GLY A 42 3.49 -3.93 23.39
N GLN A 43 3.74 -4.90 22.50
CA GLN A 43 3.48 -6.32 22.76
C GLN A 43 4.73 -7.17 22.53
N PRO A 44 4.96 -8.22 23.34
CA PRO A 44 6.09 -9.13 23.14
C PRO A 44 6.15 -9.75 21.74
N GLN A 45 7.35 -9.92 21.20
CA GLN A 45 7.57 -10.44 19.83
C GLN A 45 6.97 -11.83 19.62
N ASN A 46 7.03 -12.71 20.61
CA ASN A 46 6.43 -14.06 20.52
C ASN A 46 4.92 -13.98 20.30
N LEU A 47 4.23 -13.09 21.01
CA LEU A 47 2.78 -12.90 20.91
C LEU A 47 2.40 -12.28 19.55
N VAL A 48 3.11 -11.24 19.12
CA VAL A 48 2.93 -10.63 17.79
C VAL A 48 3.13 -11.67 16.69
N SER A 49 4.22 -12.45 16.77
CA SER A 49 4.54 -13.49 15.78
C SER A 49 3.48 -14.59 15.73
N TYR A 50 2.97 -15.02 16.89
CA TYR A 50 1.87 -15.98 16.99
C TYR A 50 0.61 -15.49 16.26
N HIS A 51 0.20 -14.25 16.51
CA HIS A 51 -0.98 -13.68 15.87
C HIS A 51 -0.79 -13.41 14.38
N LEU A 52 0.40 -12.97 13.95
CA LEU A 52 0.73 -12.85 12.54
C LEU A 52 0.69 -14.20 11.82
N ARG A 53 1.17 -15.29 12.45
CA ARG A 53 1.04 -16.65 11.90
C ARG A 53 -0.42 -17.02 11.68
N LEU A 54 -1.29 -16.81 12.67
CA LEU A 54 -2.72 -17.12 12.54
C LEU A 54 -3.40 -16.29 11.42
N LEU A 55 -3.06 -15.01 11.31
CA LEU A 55 -3.57 -14.15 10.23
C LEU A 55 -3.08 -14.60 8.84
N ARG A 56 -1.85 -15.13 8.75
CA ARG A 56 -1.29 -15.71 7.53
C ARG A 56 -1.93 -17.04 7.16
N GLU A 57 -2.14 -17.93 8.12
CA GLU A 57 -2.86 -19.20 7.91
C GLU A 57 -4.31 -18.95 7.48
N GLY A 58 -4.94 -17.88 7.99
CA GLY A 58 -6.23 -17.39 7.54
C GLY A 58 -6.22 -16.67 6.18
N GLY A 59 -5.03 -16.44 5.61
CA GLY A 59 -4.83 -15.76 4.34
C GLY A 59 -5.12 -14.25 4.35
N LEU A 60 -5.35 -13.63 5.50
CA LEU A 60 -5.59 -12.18 5.57
C LEU A 60 -4.28 -11.39 5.43
N VAL A 61 -3.20 -11.94 5.98
CA VAL A 61 -1.87 -11.32 5.93
C VAL A 61 -0.95 -12.19 5.09
N THR A 62 -0.09 -11.57 4.30
CA THR A 62 1.03 -12.22 3.63
C THR A 62 2.34 -11.70 4.19
N MET A 63 3.42 -12.46 4.02
CA MET A 63 4.77 -12.03 4.39
C MET A 63 5.70 -12.20 3.20
N ARG A 64 6.50 -11.17 2.94
CA ARG A 64 7.52 -11.17 1.90
C ARG A 64 8.87 -10.86 2.53
N ARG A 65 9.93 -11.50 2.04
CA ARG A 65 11.29 -11.14 2.44
C ARG A 65 11.71 -9.85 1.73
N SER A 66 12.45 -9.03 2.46
CA SER A 66 13.12 -7.83 1.96
C SER A 66 13.86 -8.13 0.67
N THR A 67 13.62 -7.32 -0.36
CA THR A 67 14.35 -7.43 -1.64
C THR A 67 15.71 -6.75 -1.61
N PHE A 68 16.02 -6.03 -0.52
CA PHE A 68 17.30 -5.37 -0.34
C PHE A 68 18.37 -6.30 0.23
N ASP A 69 18.04 -7.03 1.30
CA ASP A 69 19.01 -7.84 2.06
C ASP A 69 18.50 -9.23 2.46
N ALA A 70 17.23 -9.54 2.16
CA ALA A 70 16.54 -10.78 2.53
C ALA A 70 16.54 -11.15 4.03
N ARG A 71 17.01 -10.25 4.92
CA ARG A 71 17.10 -10.48 6.37
C ARG A 71 15.79 -10.16 7.07
N ASP A 72 15.15 -9.08 6.64
CA ASP A 72 13.88 -8.63 7.20
C ASP A 72 12.68 -9.23 6.42
N GLY A 73 11.60 -9.52 7.14
CA GLY A 73 10.30 -9.92 6.56
C GLY A 73 9.26 -8.82 6.77
N TYR A 74 8.60 -8.42 5.69
CA TYR A 74 7.52 -7.44 5.69
C TYR A 74 6.17 -8.13 5.62
N TYR A 75 5.30 -7.77 6.55
CA TYR A 75 3.91 -8.23 6.59
C TYR A 75 3.03 -7.23 5.85
N HIS A 76 2.09 -7.75 5.06
CA HIS A 76 1.18 -6.97 4.23
C HIS A 76 -0.24 -7.53 4.37
N LEU A 77 -1.22 -6.64 4.49
CA LEU A 77 -2.64 -7.00 4.55
C LEU A 77 -3.26 -7.10 3.15
N ASP A 78 -3.93 -8.22 2.84
CA ASP A 78 -4.75 -8.35 1.64
C ASP A 78 -6.12 -7.66 1.85
N LEU A 79 -6.15 -6.35 1.60
CA LEU A 79 -7.34 -5.52 1.77
C LEU A 79 -8.52 -5.96 0.90
N ASP A 80 -8.26 -6.45 -0.31
CA ASP A 80 -9.28 -6.98 -1.21
C ASP A 80 -9.95 -8.24 -0.63
N ARG A 81 -9.15 -9.15 -0.08
CA ARG A 81 -9.66 -10.32 0.63
C ARG A 81 -10.39 -9.93 1.90
N CYS A 82 -9.90 -8.96 2.66
CA CYS A 82 -10.61 -8.43 3.84
C CYS A 82 -11.98 -7.86 3.46
N ALA A 83 -12.06 -7.04 2.41
CA ALA A 83 -13.32 -6.46 1.93
C ALA A 83 -14.32 -7.55 1.54
N ARG A 84 -13.89 -8.55 0.75
CA ARG A 84 -14.74 -9.69 0.38
C ARG A 84 -15.18 -10.51 1.59
N ALA A 85 -14.27 -10.78 2.53
CA ALA A 85 -14.55 -11.57 3.71
C ALA A 85 -15.51 -10.86 4.67
N LEU A 86 -15.39 -9.53 4.81
CA LEU A 86 -16.31 -8.70 5.58
C LEU A 86 -17.69 -8.66 4.93
N ALA A 87 -17.77 -8.45 3.62
CA ALA A 87 -19.04 -8.47 2.88
C ALA A 87 -19.75 -9.83 2.99
N ALA A 88 -19.00 -10.94 2.86
CA ALA A 88 -19.54 -12.29 3.03
C ALA A 88 -20.01 -12.55 4.47
N THR A 89 -19.29 -12.02 5.46
CA THR A 89 -19.67 -12.10 6.88
C THR A 89 -21.00 -11.37 7.12
N GLY A 90 -21.14 -10.13 6.63
CA GLY A 90 -22.37 -9.35 6.73
C GLY A 90 -23.53 -10.07 6.05
N ALA A 91 -23.33 -10.57 4.84
CA ALA A 91 -24.35 -11.30 4.09
C ALA A 91 -24.79 -12.61 4.78
N ALA A 92 -23.87 -13.30 5.46
CA ALA A 92 -24.17 -14.50 6.23
C ALA A 92 -24.98 -14.19 7.50
N LEU A 93 -24.83 -12.99 8.07
CA LEU A 93 -25.64 -12.53 9.20
C LEU A 93 -27.04 -12.06 8.74
N HIS A 94 -27.10 -11.21 7.72
CA HIS A 94 -28.36 -10.76 7.12
C HIS A 94 -28.12 -10.20 5.71
N PRO A 95 -28.96 -10.50 4.71
CA PRO A 95 -28.74 -10.07 3.32
C PRO A 95 -28.67 -8.55 3.13
N ALA A 96 -29.35 -7.77 3.97
CA ALA A 96 -29.31 -6.31 3.94
C ALA A 96 -28.00 -5.69 4.47
N LEU A 97 -27.10 -6.47 5.09
CA LEU A 97 -25.81 -5.98 5.60
C LEU A 97 -24.68 -6.07 4.56
N ARG A 98 -25.01 -6.28 3.29
CA ARG A 98 -24.03 -6.22 2.21
C ARG A 98 -23.57 -4.77 2.03
N PRO A 99 -22.25 -4.50 2.03
CA PRO A 99 -21.75 -3.17 1.72
C PRO A 99 -22.25 -2.74 0.35
N GLY A 100 -22.89 -1.58 0.29
CA GLY A 100 -23.18 -0.91 -0.98
C GLY A 100 -21.89 -0.42 -1.64
N PRO A 101 -21.98 0.05 -2.90
CA PRO A 101 -20.86 0.76 -3.53
C PRO A 101 -20.47 1.95 -2.66
N VAL A 102 -19.16 2.11 -2.42
CA VAL A 102 -18.63 3.32 -1.79
C VAL A 102 -18.84 4.47 -2.79
N PRO A 103 -19.58 5.53 -2.42
CA PRO A 103 -19.76 6.66 -3.32
C PRO A 103 -18.38 7.23 -3.71
N PRO A 104 -18.21 7.71 -4.96
CA PRO A 104 -16.99 8.39 -5.32
C PRO A 104 -16.76 9.55 -4.35
N PRO A 105 -15.50 9.85 -4.01
CA PRO A 105 -15.21 11.00 -3.14
C PRO A 105 -15.87 12.24 -3.76
N ALA A 106 -16.63 12.96 -2.95
CA ALA A 106 -17.16 14.25 -3.36
C ALA A 106 -15.99 15.17 -3.77
N PRO A 107 -16.17 16.09 -4.73
CA PRO A 107 -15.13 17.05 -5.06
C PRO A 107 -14.77 17.83 -3.81
N ALA A 108 -13.57 17.58 -3.31
CA ALA A 108 -12.96 18.27 -2.19
C ALA A 108 -12.89 19.78 -2.51
N SER A 109 -13.60 20.59 -1.74
CA SER A 109 -13.43 22.04 -1.72
C SER A 109 -12.47 22.36 -0.59
N GLY A 110 -11.17 22.18 -0.84
CA GLY A 110 -10.13 22.27 0.19
C GLY A 110 -8.70 22.03 -0.33
N HIS A 111 -7.79 21.77 0.59
CA HIS A 111 -6.36 21.51 0.34
C HIS A 111 -6.18 20.15 -0.32
N ARG A 112 -5.62 20.13 -1.54
CA ARG A 112 -5.29 18.88 -2.24
C ARG A 112 -4.14 18.17 -1.54
N PRO A 113 -4.32 16.92 -1.04
CA PRO A 113 -3.25 16.19 -0.39
C PRO A 113 -2.03 16.05 -1.30
N ALA A 114 -0.85 16.36 -0.79
CA ALA A 114 0.41 16.22 -1.50
C ALA A 114 1.09 14.89 -1.12
N VAL A 115 1.28 14.02 -2.11
CA VAL A 115 1.84 12.67 -1.96
C VAL A 115 3.17 12.55 -2.70
N LEU A 116 4.21 12.07 -1.99
CA LEU A 116 5.49 11.71 -2.57
C LEU A 116 5.71 10.20 -2.56
N PHE A 117 5.85 9.59 -3.74
CA PHE A 117 6.32 8.22 -3.89
C PHE A 117 7.85 8.17 -4.01
N THR A 118 8.48 7.31 -3.22
CA THR A 118 9.95 7.17 -3.20
C THR A 118 10.38 5.74 -3.52
N CYS A 119 11.39 5.58 -4.35
CA CYS A 119 12.10 4.31 -4.52
C CYS A 119 13.57 4.56 -4.87
N THR A 120 14.42 3.53 -4.96
CA THR A 120 15.86 3.75 -5.19
C THR A 120 16.11 4.46 -6.52
N GLY A 121 15.59 3.90 -7.61
CA GLY A 121 15.96 4.31 -8.97
C GLY A 121 15.05 5.35 -9.62
N ASN A 122 13.87 5.65 -9.05
CA ASN A 122 12.81 6.43 -9.69
C ASN A 122 12.60 6.09 -11.18
N SER A 123 12.67 4.80 -11.52
CA SER A 123 12.65 4.33 -12.91
C SER A 123 11.49 3.36 -13.22
N ALA A 124 10.95 2.69 -12.20
CA ALA A 124 9.88 1.71 -12.35
C ALA A 124 8.77 1.91 -11.29
N ARG A 125 8.97 1.41 -10.07
CA ARG A 125 7.96 1.43 -8.99
C ARG A 125 7.35 2.82 -8.71
N SER A 126 8.18 3.83 -8.40
CA SER A 126 7.65 5.14 -8.02
C SER A 126 7.06 5.96 -9.18
N PRO A 127 7.60 5.90 -10.42
CA PRO A 127 6.89 6.44 -11.58
C PRO A 127 5.55 5.73 -11.87
N ILE A 128 5.49 4.40 -11.72
CA ILE A 128 4.25 3.63 -11.86
C ILE A 128 3.20 4.13 -10.86
N ALA A 129 3.58 4.25 -9.59
CA ALA A 129 2.69 4.75 -8.53
C ALA A 129 2.26 6.20 -8.75
N GLU A 130 3.17 7.09 -9.15
CA GLU A 130 2.84 8.48 -9.45
C GLU A 130 1.78 8.58 -10.55
N ALA A 131 1.95 7.83 -11.62
CA ALA A 131 1.06 7.88 -12.77
C ALA A 131 -0.32 7.27 -12.47
N LEU A 132 -0.37 6.12 -11.80
CA LEU A 132 -1.61 5.47 -11.40
C LEU A 132 -2.41 6.33 -10.41
N LEU A 133 -1.76 6.91 -9.40
CA LEU A 133 -2.47 7.75 -8.43
C LEU A 133 -2.97 9.02 -9.09
N ARG A 134 -2.15 9.68 -9.93
CA ARG A 134 -2.58 10.87 -10.69
C ARG A 134 -3.79 10.58 -11.57
N HIS A 135 -3.77 9.43 -12.26
CA HIS A 135 -4.87 9.01 -13.12
C HIS A 135 -6.16 8.77 -12.32
N ARG A 136 -6.09 8.02 -11.21
CA ARG A 136 -7.27 7.68 -10.39
C ARG A 136 -7.79 8.83 -9.54
N ALA A 137 -6.92 9.73 -9.09
CA ALA A 137 -7.31 10.88 -8.28
C ALA A 137 -8.01 11.97 -9.09
N GLY A 138 -7.89 11.98 -10.43
CA GLY A 138 -8.61 12.95 -11.28
C GLY A 138 -8.34 14.42 -10.92
N GLY A 139 -7.16 14.73 -10.40
CA GLY A 139 -6.78 16.09 -9.98
C GLY A 139 -7.05 16.44 -8.52
N HIS A 140 -7.62 15.53 -7.70
CA HIS A 140 -7.89 15.78 -6.27
C HIS A 140 -6.66 15.60 -5.37
N VAL A 141 -5.55 15.09 -5.89
CA VAL A 141 -4.32 14.80 -5.15
C VAL A 141 -3.13 15.32 -5.95
N GLU A 142 -2.22 16.03 -5.29
CA GLU A 142 -0.93 16.38 -5.87
C GLU A 142 0.04 15.21 -5.73
N VAL A 143 0.56 14.70 -6.85
CA VAL A 143 1.38 13.49 -6.84
C VAL A 143 2.76 13.77 -7.42
N THR A 144 3.79 13.36 -6.70
CA THR A 144 5.19 13.41 -7.14
C THR A 144 5.86 12.07 -6.87
N SER A 145 6.84 11.70 -7.69
CA SER A 145 7.83 10.69 -7.33
C SER A 145 9.27 11.17 -7.47
N ALA A 146 10.14 10.57 -6.68
CA ALA A 146 11.58 10.78 -6.68
C ALA A 146 12.33 9.52 -6.25
N GLY A 147 13.66 9.55 -6.34
CA GLY A 147 14.51 8.46 -5.86
C GLY A 147 15.86 8.88 -5.31
N SER A 148 16.42 8.03 -4.46
CA SER A 148 17.71 8.30 -3.79
C SER A 148 18.92 8.12 -4.69
N ARG A 149 18.80 7.31 -5.75
CA ARG A 149 19.82 7.10 -6.79
C ARG A 149 19.12 6.92 -8.14
N PRO A 150 18.54 7.99 -8.72
CA PRO A 150 17.77 7.93 -9.94
C PRO A 150 18.54 7.29 -11.08
N ARG A 151 17.88 6.44 -11.86
CA ARG A 151 18.44 5.93 -13.11
C ARG A 151 18.38 7.04 -14.19
N PRO A 152 19.16 6.94 -15.27
CA PRO A 152 19.15 7.96 -16.33
C PRO A 152 17.80 8.07 -17.07
N ARG A 153 17.02 6.98 -17.13
CA ARG A 153 15.75 6.88 -17.85
C ARG A 153 14.76 5.99 -17.11
N LEU A 154 13.47 6.15 -17.44
CA LEU A 154 12.43 5.21 -17.03
C LEU A 154 12.69 3.82 -17.64
N HIS A 155 12.32 2.78 -16.92
CA HIS A 155 12.41 1.41 -17.42
C HIS A 155 11.35 1.20 -18.52
N LEU A 156 11.75 0.66 -19.67
CA LEU A 156 10.87 0.52 -20.83
C LEU A 156 9.65 -0.35 -20.51
N ASP A 157 9.83 -1.44 -19.77
CA ASP A 157 8.71 -2.31 -19.35
C ASP A 157 7.75 -1.63 -18.36
N ALA A 158 8.20 -0.64 -17.58
CA ALA A 158 7.30 0.15 -16.74
C ALA A 158 6.40 1.06 -17.58
N VAL A 159 6.99 1.71 -18.60
CA VAL A 159 6.25 2.50 -19.59
C VAL A 159 5.27 1.62 -20.36
N ARG A 160 5.72 0.44 -20.79
CA ARG A 160 4.92 -0.52 -21.52
C ARG A 160 3.75 -1.04 -20.70
N ALA A 161 3.97 -1.44 -19.45
CA ALA A 161 2.94 -1.97 -18.57
C ALA A 161 1.81 -0.96 -18.32
N LEU A 162 2.15 0.32 -18.12
CA LEU A 162 1.14 1.37 -17.94
C LEU A 162 0.42 1.74 -19.22
N ARG A 163 1.12 1.75 -20.36
CA ARG A 163 0.48 2.03 -21.66
C ARG A 163 -0.49 0.93 -22.06
N GLU A 164 -0.06 -0.33 -21.99
CA GLU A 164 -0.86 -1.48 -22.41
C GLU A 164 -1.95 -1.83 -21.40
N GLY A 165 -1.65 -1.78 -20.09
CA GLY A 165 -2.59 -2.20 -19.05
C GLY A 165 -3.58 -1.12 -18.61
N TYR A 166 -3.20 0.16 -18.72
CA TYR A 166 -3.97 1.26 -18.14
C TYR A 166 -4.21 2.42 -19.12
N GLY A 167 -3.67 2.36 -20.34
CA GLY A 167 -3.76 3.47 -21.30
C GLY A 167 -3.02 4.74 -20.84
N ILE A 168 -2.09 4.63 -19.89
CA ILE A 168 -1.37 5.77 -19.31
C ILE A 168 0.00 5.90 -19.96
N ASP A 169 0.31 7.10 -20.43
CA ASP A 169 1.61 7.41 -21.01
C ASP A 169 2.55 8.09 -20.00
N LEU A 170 3.82 7.67 -20.01
CA LEU A 170 4.87 8.22 -19.14
C LEU A 170 5.93 9.01 -19.91
N ARG A 171 5.70 9.30 -21.20
CA ARG A 171 6.66 10.01 -22.07
C ARG A 171 7.20 11.31 -21.48
N ASP A 172 6.45 12.00 -20.63
CA ASP A 172 6.85 13.28 -20.03
C ASP A 172 7.50 13.13 -18.64
N LEU A 173 7.43 11.94 -18.04
CA LEU A 173 8.07 11.68 -16.75
C LEU A 173 9.55 11.36 -16.92
N ARG A 174 10.37 11.95 -16.07
CA ARG A 174 11.81 11.69 -15.98
C ARG A 174 12.16 11.30 -14.56
N PRO A 175 13.13 10.38 -14.36
CA PRO A 175 13.67 10.12 -13.04
C PRO A 175 14.23 11.40 -12.40
N ARG A 176 13.91 11.63 -11.12
CA ARG A 176 14.30 12.81 -10.33
C ARG A 176 14.94 12.39 -9.01
N HIS A 177 15.95 13.13 -8.59
CA HIS A 177 16.59 12.91 -7.28
C HIS A 177 15.71 13.42 -6.14
N LEU A 178 15.79 12.80 -4.97
CA LEU A 178 15.05 13.25 -3.77
C LEU A 178 15.30 14.73 -3.45
N ASP A 179 16.53 15.23 -3.66
CA ASP A 179 16.86 16.64 -3.41
C ASP A 179 16.05 17.63 -4.25
N SER A 180 15.54 17.21 -5.42
CA SER A 180 14.63 18.05 -6.22
C SER A 180 13.28 18.30 -5.53
N THR A 181 13.00 17.58 -4.45
CA THR A 181 11.81 17.75 -3.62
C THR A 181 12.08 18.56 -2.34
N ALA A 182 13.32 19.03 -2.14
CA ALA A 182 13.68 19.89 -1.01
C ALA A 182 12.81 21.15 -0.96
N GLY A 183 12.36 21.53 0.24
CA GLY A 183 11.49 22.69 0.47
C GLY A 183 10.02 22.46 0.11
N ARG A 184 9.67 21.38 -0.59
CA ARG A 184 8.26 21.01 -0.83
C ARG A 184 7.68 20.36 0.41
N ARG A 185 6.42 20.69 0.71
CA ARG A 185 5.64 20.04 1.76
C ARG A 185 4.83 18.90 1.16
N PHE A 186 4.78 17.80 1.89
CA PHE A 186 3.98 16.63 1.55
C PHE A 186 3.17 16.25 2.78
N ASP A 187 1.94 15.83 2.56
CA ASP A 187 1.08 15.25 3.59
C ASP A 187 1.44 13.77 3.78
N TYR A 188 1.84 13.09 2.70
CA TYR A 188 2.21 11.68 2.69
C TYR A 188 3.52 11.43 1.95
N VAL A 189 4.37 10.59 2.56
CA VAL A 189 5.56 10.02 1.91
C VAL A 189 5.42 8.51 1.90
N ILE A 190 5.37 7.94 0.71
CA ILE A 190 5.16 6.50 0.49
C ILE A 190 6.41 5.90 -0.11
N SER A 191 7.09 5.04 0.65
CA SER A 191 8.29 4.33 0.22
C SER A 191 7.94 2.97 -0.39
N LEU A 192 8.42 2.72 -1.62
CA LEU A 192 8.09 1.51 -2.40
C LEU A 192 9.22 0.48 -2.44
N CYS A 193 10.34 0.76 -1.78
CA CYS A 193 11.45 -0.17 -1.67
C CYS A 193 12.11 -0.08 -0.31
N ASP A 194 12.52 -1.23 0.20
CA ASP A 194 13.05 -1.40 1.56
C ASP A 194 14.31 -0.53 1.77
N LYS A 195 15.14 -0.40 0.73
CA LYS A 195 16.38 0.39 0.75
C LYS A 195 16.17 1.89 0.96
N VAL A 196 15.07 2.46 0.45
CA VAL A 196 14.82 3.92 0.52
C VAL A 196 14.06 4.32 1.77
N ARG A 197 13.45 3.35 2.45
CA ARG A 197 12.68 3.57 3.66
C ARG A 197 13.48 4.31 4.75
N GLU A 198 14.78 4.03 4.86
CA GLU A 198 15.67 4.65 5.86
C GLU A 198 16.24 6.02 5.41
N VAL A 199 16.27 6.28 4.10
CA VAL A 199 16.85 7.49 3.49
C VAL A 199 15.90 8.69 3.54
N CYS A 200 14.58 8.45 3.59
CA CYS A 200 13.57 9.51 3.56
C CYS A 200 13.44 10.34 4.86
N SER A 201 14.35 10.16 5.83
CA SER A 201 14.32 10.85 7.12
C SER A 201 14.46 12.38 7.01
N GLY A 202 15.08 12.89 5.94
CA GLY A 202 15.34 14.32 5.72
C GLY A 202 14.20 15.15 5.10
N ILE A 203 13.04 14.55 4.83
CA ILE A 203 11.88 15.30 4.31
C ILE A 203 11.22 16.07 5.47
N GLY A 204 11.24 17.40 5.39
CA GLY A 204 10.65 18.30 6.39
C GLY A 204 9.11 18.26 6.42
N GLY A 205 8.52 18.84 7.48
CA GLY A 205 7.06 19.00 7.59
C GLY A 205 6.30 17.81 8.20
N HIS A 206 7.00 16.83 8.78
CA HIS A 206 6.42 15.66 9.45
C HIS A 206 5.32 14.92 8.64
N PRO A 207 5.56 14.57 7.37
CA PRO A 207 4.58 13.83 6.56
C PRO A 207 4.24 12.49 7.20
N ARG A 208 3.02 12.01 6.97
CA ARG A 208 2.65 10.63 7.30
C ARG A 208 3.47 9.68 6.43
N ARG A 209 4.26 8.82 7.06
CA ARG A 209 5.14 7.88 6.37
C ARG A 209 4.46 6.54 6.21
N ILE A 210 4.35 6.08 4.97
CA ILE A 210 3.82 4.78 4.59
C ILE A 210 4.92 4.00 3.89
N HIS A 211 4.95 2.69 4.12
CA HIS A 211 5.86 1.80 3.41
C HIS A 211 5.10 0.67 2.73
N TRP A 212 5.37 0.48 1.45
CA TRP A 212 4.91 -0.66 0.67
C TRP A 212 6.14 -1.44 0.21
N SER A 213 6.31 -2.66 0.73
CA SER A 213 7.42 -3.57 0.38
C SER A 213 7.15 -4.20 -0.99
N ILE A 214 7.33 -3.42 -2.06
CA ILE A 214 7.11 -3.84 -3.44
C ILE A 214 8.41 -4.41 -4.03
N PRO A 215 8.41 -5.68 -4.49
CA PRO A 215 9.56 -6.29 -5.13
C PRO A 215 10.07 -5.46 -6.31
N ASP A 216 11.38 -5.47 -6.55
CA ASP A 216 11.92 -4.80 -7.74
C ASP A 216 11.54 -5.58 -9.01
N PRO A 217 10.69 -5.04 -9.89
CA PRO A 217 10.34 -5.74 -11.13
C PRO A 217 11.52 -5.89 -12.09
N ALA A 218 12.57 -5.08 -11.91
CA ALA A 218 13.80 -5.13 -12.70
C ALA A 218 14.85 -6.09 -12.13
N ALA A 219 14.52 -6.88 -11.10
CA ALA A 219 15.40 -7.94 -10.61
C ALA A 219 15.64 -9.00 -11.71
N ASP A 220 16.83 -9.59 -11.69
CA ASP A 220 17.29 -10.49 -12.74
C ASP A 220 16.30 -11.64 -13.00
N GLY A 221 15.98 -11.88 -14.28
CA GLY A 221 15.12 -12.96 -14.73
C GLY A 221 13.60 -12.76 -14.57
N ALA A 222 13.14 -11.65 -14.01
CA ALA A 222 11.70 -11.43 -13.74
C ALA A 222 10.90 -11.03 -15.00
N GLY A 223 11.52 -10.27 -15.90
CA GLY A 223 10.98 -9.85 -17.21
C GLY A 223 9.71 -9.00 -17.16
N TYR A 224 9.11 -8.74 -18.34
CA TYR A 224 7.89 -7.93 -18.48
C TYR A 224 6.72 -8.34 -17.55
N PRO A 225 6.42 -9.64 -17.33
CA PRO A 225 5.34 -10.02 -16.41
C PRO A 225 5.51 -9.51 -14.98
N ALA A 226 6.74 -9.26 -14.52
CA ALA A 226 6.97 -8.67 -13.21
C ALA A 226 6.49 -7.22 -13.13
N PHE A 227 6.68 -6.43 -14.19
CA PHE A 227 6.17 -5.05 -14.28
C PHE A 227 4.66 -5.00 -14.28
N VAL A 228 3.99 -5.94 -14.99
CA VAL A 228 2.53 -6.08 -14.98
C VAL A 228 2.03 -6.38 -13.56
N ARG A 229 2.63 -7.34 -12.86
CA ARG A 229 2.28 -7.65 -11.46
C ARG A 229 2.52 -6.48 -10.52
N THR A 230 3.64 -5.77 -10.68
CA THR A 230 3.96 -4.58 -9.87
C THR A 230 2.95 -3.46 -10.11
N ALA A 231 2.55 -3.20 -11.35
CA ALA A 231 1.53 -2.20 -11.66
C ALA A 231 0.17 -2.58 -11.06
N ALA A 232 -0.25 -3.84 -11.19
CA ALA A 232 -1.48 -4.33 -10.58
C ALA A 232 -1.47 -4.21 -9.05
N GLU A 233 -0.38 -4.61 -8.38
CA GLU A 233 -0.28 -4.49 -6.92
C GLU A 233 -0.32 -3.03 -6.46
N ILE A 234 0.41 -2.14 -7.15
CA ILE A 234 0.42 -0.70 -6.84
C ILE A 234 -0.98 -0.11 -7.07
N ASP A 235 -1.67 -0.50 -8.14
CA ASP A 235 -3.02 -0.04 -8.43
C ASP A 235 -4.02 -0.49 -7.35
N THR A 236 -4.00 -1.76 -6.93
CA THR A 236 -4.83 -2.22 -5.80
C THR A 236 -4.57 -1.38 -4.55
N ARG A 237 -3.30 -1.13 -4.19
CA ARG A 237 -2.96 -0.32 -3.01
C ARG A 237 -3.42 1.13 -3.15
N ILE A 238 -3.32 1.73 -4.33
CA ILE A 238 -3.83 3.08 -4.61
C ILE A 238 -5.35 3.14 -4.45
N GLY A 239 -6.07 2.09 -4.85
CA GLY A 239 -7.52 2.02 -4.70
C GLY A 239 -7.97 2.11 -3.24
N HIS A 240 -7.24 1.46 -2.34
CA HIS A 240 -7.50 1.53 -0.90
C HIS A 240 -6.95 2.80 -0.24
N LEU A 241 -5.88 3.37 -0.80
CA LEU A 241 -5.30 4.62 -0.32
C LEU A 241 -6.18 5.83 -0.64
N LEU A 242 -6.83 5.87 -1.80
CA LEU A 242 -7.53 7.06 -2.28
C LEU A 242 -8.60 7.57 -1.30
N PRO A 243 -9.49 6.72 -0.73
CA PRO A 243 -10.43 7.16 0.32
C PRO A 243 -9.74 7.73 1.56
N VAL A 244 -8.56 7.22 1.92
CA VAL A 244 -7.78 7.72 3.06
C VAL A 244 -7.26 9.12 2.78
N LEU A 245 -6.83 9.41 1.54
CA LEU A 245 -6.35 10.73 1.16
C LEU A 245 -7.48 11.76 1.13
N THR A 246 -8.64 11.39 0.59
CA THR A 246 -9.76 12.34 0.38
C THR A 246 -10.66 12.53 1.60
N SER A 247 -10.65 11.60 2.57
CA SER A 247 -11.51 11.71 3.77
C SER A 247 -10.93 12.58 4.89
N GLN A 248 -9.66 13.00 4.78
CA GLN A 248 -9.00 13.78 5.83
C GLN A 248 -9.34 15.27 5.83
N GLU A 249 -10.16 15.76 4.89
CA GLU A 249 -10.75 17.12 4.98
C GLU A 249 -11.87 17.23 6.03
N ALA A 250 -12.42 16.12 6.53
CA ALA A 250 -13.54 16.11 7.47
C ALA A 250 -13.12 16.16 8.97
N SER A 251 -11.83 16.33 9.27
CA SER A 251 -11.33 16.42 10.65
C SER A 251 -10.35 17.59 10.77
N THR A 252 -10.85 18.80 10.57
CA THR A 252 -10.28 20.05 11.06
C THR A 252 -11.43 20.94 11.49
#